data_AF-A0A524QSS8-F1
#
_entry.id   AF-A0A524QSS8-F1
#
_cell.length_a   1.000
_cell.length_b   1.000
_cell.length_c   1.000
_cell.angle_alpha   90.00
_cell.angle_beta   90.00
_cell.angle_gamma   90.00
#
_symmetry.space_group_name_H-M   'P 1'
#
loop_
_entity.id
_entity.type
_entity.pdbx_description
1 polymer ?
#
loop_
_entity_poly.entity_id
_entity_poly.type
_entity_poly.pdbx_seq_one_letter_code
_entity_poly.pdbx_strand_id
1 'polypeptide(L)'
;MSLRRFNPRRDANEGEIIDTLEKLGFNVSTVSSTGIPDLLVSRRELFHLAEVKMPGGRTQKAQDDFRAKHSGTIWRLECPADCVSLSNKVP
;
A
#
# COMPACT_ATOMS: atom_id res chain seq x y z
N MET A 1 -10.42 26.59 -15.60
CA MET A 1 -10.32 25.59 -14.50
C MET A 1 -8.92 24.99 -14.53
N SER A 2 -8.02 25.48 -13.68
CA SER A 2 -6.68 24.87 -13.56
C SER A 2 -6.84 23.55 -12.79
N LEU A 3 -6.74 22.43 -13.51
CA LEU A 3 -6.64 21.11 -12.91
C LEU A 3 -5.26 21.03 -12.24
N ARG A 4 -5.18 21.43 -10.97
CA ARG A 4 -4.07 21.01 -10.09
C ARG A 4 -4.19 19.49 -9.92
N ARG A 5 -3.78 18.73 -10.93
CA ARG A 5 -3.65 17.28 -10.86
C ARG A 5 -2.56 17.01 -9.84
N PHE A 6 -2.96 16.65 -8.63
CA PHE A 6 -2.05 16.09 -7.66
C PHE A 6 -1.54 14.78 -8.26
N ASN A 7 -0.27 14.76 -8.69
CA ASN A 7 0.40 13.57 -9.17
C ASN A 7 1.43 13.15 -8.11
N PRO A 8 0.99 12.45 -7.04
CA PRO A 8 1.90 12.01 -6.00
C PRO A 8 2.97 11.12 -6.62
N ARG A 9 4.23 11.40 -6.30
CA ARG A 9 5.36 10.57 -6.75
C ARG A 9 5.20 9.18 -6.12
N ARG A 10 5.02 8.17 -6.97
CA ARG A 10 4.96 6.75 -6.57
C ARG A 10 6.36 6.14 -6.54
N ASP A 11 6.51 5.07 -5.78
CA ASP A 11 7.73 4.27 -5.77
C ASP A 11 7.81 3.41 -7.03
N ALA A 12 9.03 3.16 -7.53
CA ALA A 12 9.23 2.51 -8.82
C ALA A 12 8.79 1.04 -8.83
N ASN A 13 8.73 0.39 -7.67
CA ASN A 13 8.30 -1.00 -7.48
C ASN A 13 6.78 -1.15 -7.29
N GLU A 14 6.01 -0.06 -7.22
CA GLU A 14 4.56 -0.12 -6.95
C GLU A 14 3.82 -0.98 -7.98
N GLY A 15 4.14 -0.83 -9.27
CA GLY A 15 3.52 -1.62 -10.34
C GLY A 15 3.75 -3.13 -10.17
N GLU A 16 4.98 -3.54 -9.85
CA GLU A 16 5.32 -4.96 -9.63
C GLU A 16 4.60 -5.54 -8.40
N ILE A 17 4.45 -4.74 -7.34
CA ILE A 17 3.71 -5.12 -6.13
C ILE A 17 2.23 -5.30 -6.43
N ILE A 18 1.60 -4.36 -7.14
CA ILE A 18 0.19 -4.45 -7.54
C ILE A 18 -0.04 -5.70 -8.38
N ASP A 19 0.75 -5.91 -9.43
CA ASP A 19 0.64 -7.08 -10.31
C ASP A 19 0.76 -8.40 -9.53
N THR A 20 1.67 -8.43 -8.54
CA THR A 20 1.87 -9.62 -7.69
C THR A 20 0.68 -9.86 -6.79
N LEU A 21 0.13 -8.83 -6.16
CA LEU A 21 -1.04 -8.94 -5.29
C LEU A 21 -2.28 -9.39 -6.08
N GLU A 22 -2.50 -8.85 -7.26
CA GLU A 22 -3.61 -9.26 -8.15
C GLU A 22 -3.48 -10.73 -8.57
N LYS A 23 -2.26 -11.19 -8.93
CA LYS A 23 -1.99 -12.61 -9.22
C LYS A 23 -2.23 -13.53 -8.02
N LEU A 24 -2.06 -13.01 -6.79
CA LEU A 24 -2.36 -13.71 -5.53
C LEU A 24 -3.85 -13.62 -5.13
N GLY A 25 -4.69 -13.06 -5.99
CA GLY A 25 -6.14 -12.99 -5.82
C GLY A 25 -6.64 -11.84 -4.95
N PHE A 26 -5.82 -10.81 -4.70
CA PHE A 26 -6.29 -9.58 -4.08
C PHE A 26 -6.94 -8.66 -5.11
N ASN A 27 -7.98 -7.93 -4.69
CA ASN A 27 -8.41 -6.72 -5.39
C ASN A 27 -7.57 -5.56 -4.86
N VAL A 28 -7.01 -4.74 -5.75
CA VAL A 28 -6.12 -3.64 -5.37
C VAL A 28 -6.72 -2.31 -5.80
N SER A 29 -6.72 -1.34 -4.90
CA SER A 29 -7.12 0.04 -5.18
C SER A 29 -6.03 0.98 -4.71
N THR A 30 -5.50 1.80 -5.61
CA THR A 30 -4.49 2.80 -5.28
C THR A 30 -5.13 4.00 -4.57
N VAL A 31 -4.48 4.48 -3.52
CA VAL A 31 -4.92 5.62 -2.71
C VAL A 31 -3.92 6.74 -2.92
N SER A 32 -4.40 7.88 -3.41
CA SER A 32 -3.58 9.05 -3.73
C SER A 32 -3.84 10.18 -2.73
N SER A 33 -3.43 9.98 -1.47
CA SER A 33 -3.62 10.96 -0.40
C SER A 33 -2.41 11.03 0.53
N THR A 34 -2.10 12.23 1.02
CA THR A 34 -0.96 12.45 1.91
C THR A 34 -1.15 11.72 3.26
N GLY A 35 -0.14 10.94 3.66
CA GLY A 35 -0.11 10.24 4.95
C GLY A 35 -0.98 8.98 5.03
N ILE A 36 -1.86 8.74 4.05
CA ILE A 36 -2.66 7.53 3.96
C ILE A 36 -1.84 6.46 3.22
N PRO A 37 -1.92 5.16 3.62
CA PRO A 37 -1.25 4.08 2.91
C PRO A 37 -1.57 4.03 1.42
N ASP A 38 -0.58 3.66 0.61
CA ASP A 38 -0.66 3.71 -0.85
C ASP A 38 -1.74 2.82 -1.45
N LEU A 39 -2.03 1.68 -0.81
CA LEU A 39 -2.95 0.67 -1.34
C LEU A 39 -4.02 0.30 -0.31
N LEU A 40 -5.25 0.24 -0.79
CA LEU A 40 -6.34 -0.51 -0.17
C LEU A 40 -6.44 -1.84 -0.92
N VAL A 41 -6.20 -2.95 -0.22
CA VAL A 41 -6.26 -4.28 -0.81
C VAL A 41 -7.35 -5.09 -0.14
N SER A 42 -8.04 -5.96 -0.87
CA SER A 42 -9.03 -6.84 -0.28
C SER A 42 -8.98 -8.25 -0.84
N ARG A 43 -9.26 -9.22 0.02
CA ARG A 43 -9.39 -10.63 -0.36
C ARG A 43 -10.33 -11.31 0.62
N ARG A 44 -11.19 -12.19 0.09
CA ARG A 44 -12.20 -12.95 0.87
C ARG A 44 -12.94 -12.08 1.89
N GLU A 45 -13.52 -10.98 1.42
CA GLU A 45 -14.35 -10.04 2.20
C GLU A 45 -13.62 -9.18 3.25
N LEU A 46 -12.29 -9.33 3.40
CA LEU A 46 -11.50 -8.49 4.30
C LEU A 46 -10.72 -7.43 3.54
N PHE A 47 -10.68 -6.23 4.10
CA PHE A 47 -9.84 -5.13 3.64
C PHE A 47 -8.57 -5.04 4.48
N HIS A 48 -7.46 -4.73 3.81
CA HIS A 48 -6.17 -4.46 4.41
C HIS A 48 -5.58 -3.19 3.80
N LEU A 49 -4.77 -2.50 4.58
CA LEU A 49 -4.00 -1.35 4.12
C LEU A 49 -2.57 -1.79 3.86
N ALA A 50 -2.01 -1.38 2.73
CA ALA A 50 -0.61 -1.61 2.41
C ALA A 50 0.07 -0.31 1.99
N GLU A 51 1.28 -0.12 2.49
CA GLU A 51 2.19 0.96 2.16
C GLU A 51 3.30 0.37 1.30
N VAL A 52 3.48 0.93 0.11
CA VAL A 52 4.57 0.56 -0.78
C VAL A 52 5.79 1.40 -0.44
N LYS A 53 6.95 0.76 -0.37
CA LYS A 53 8.22 1.45 -0.21
C LYS A 53 9.28 0.82 -1.09
N MET A 54 10.21 1.63 -1.58
CA MET A 54 11.49 1.08 -2.03
C MET A 54 12.25 0.45 -0.85
N PRO A 55 13.12 -0.56 -1.08
CA PRO A 55 14.00 -1.09 -0.04
C PRO A 55 14.79 0.01 0.68
N GLY A 56 14.71 0.02 2.00
CA GLY A 56 15.34 1.07 2.85
C GLY A 56 14.61 2.42 2.85
N GLY A 57 13.43 2.51 2.22
CA GLY A 57 12.59 3.70 2.21
C GLY A 57 12.17 4.11 3.63
N ARG A 58 12.27 5.40 3.94
CA ARG A 58 11.87 5.92 5.26
C ARG A 58 10.38 6.22 5.29
N THR A 59 9.76 5.99 6.44
CA THR A 59 8.39 6.43 6.70
C THR A 59 8.37 7.94 6.90
N GLN A 60 7.38 8.62 6.33
CA GLN A 60 7.21 10.06 6.52
C GLN A 60 6.39 10.35 7.78
N LYS A 61 6.62 11.50 8.42
CA LYS A 61 5.88 11.90 9.64
C LYS A 61 4.36 11.79 9.50
N ALA A 62 3.79 12.19 8.36
CA ALA A 62 2.35 12.10 8.12
C ALA A 62 1.81 10.65 8.11
N GLN A 63 2.65 9.69 7.71
CA GLN A 63 2.33 8.26 7.72
C GLN A 63 2.46 7.68 9.13
N ASP A 64 3.44 8.14 9.91
CA ASP A 64 3.55 7.81 11.34
C ASP A 64 2.35 8.37 12.12
N ASP A 65 1.95 9.62 11.84
CA ASP A 65 0.78 10.26 12.45
C ASP A 65 -0.52 9.50 12.09
N PHE A 66 -0.64 8.97 10.87
CA PHE A 66 -1.75 8.10 10.48
C PHE A 66 -1.73 6.78 11.26
N ARG A 67 -0.57 6.11 11.32
CA ARG A 67 -0.38 4.86 12.10
C ARG A 67 -0.70 5.04 13.58
N ALA A 68 -0.36 6.19 14.16
CA ALA A 68 -0.63 6.49 15.57
C ALA A 68 -2.13 6.69 15.86
N LYS A 69 -2.91 7.15 14.87
CA LYS A 69 -4.36 7.41 15.02
C LYS A 69 -5.24 6.20 14.73
N HIS A 70 -4.73 5.22 13.98
CA HIS A 70 -5.51 4.09 13.50
C HIS A 70 -4.90 2.77 13.99
N SER A 71 -5.70 1.92 14.64
CA SER A 71 -5.26 0.64 15.20
C SER A 71 -5.13 -0.50 14.18
N GLY A 72 -5.45 -0.25 12.92
CA GLY A 72 -5.37 -1.25 11.85
C GLY A 72 -3.94 -1.60 11.47
N THR A 73 -3.68 -2.87 11.18
CA THR A 73 -2.39 -3.31 10.63
C THR A 73 -2.19 -2.71 9.24
N ILE A 74 -1.10 -1.98 9.06
CA ILE A 74 -0.67 -1.47 7.75
C ILE A 74 0.56 -2.26 7.32
N TRP A 75 0.38 -3.08 6.30
CA TRP A 75 1.43 -3.91 5.72
C TRP A 75 2.43 -3.04 4.96
N ARG A 76 3.71 -3.30 5.15
CA ARG A 76 4.78 -2.63 4.40
C ARG A 76 5.26 -3.60 3.32
N LEU A 77 5.21 -3.16 2.07
CA LEU A 77 5.57 -3.98 0.91
C LEU A 77 6.75 -3.32 0.19
N GLU A 78 7.88 -4.00 0.15
CA GLU A 78 9.08 -3.55 -0.54
C GLU A 78 9.39 -4.38 -1.78
N CYS A 79 8.89 -5.62 -1.81
CA CYS A 79 9.15 -6.55 -2.89
C CYS A 79 8.01 -7.56 -3.06
N PRO A 80 8.01 -8.35 -4.17
CA PRO A 80 7.03 -9.42 -4.38
C PRO A 80 6.98 -10.46 -3.25
N ALA A 81 8.10 -10.73 -2.57
CA ALA A 81 8.14 -11.69 -1.47
C ALA A 81 7.29 -11.25 -0.26
N ASP A 82 7.14 -9.93 -0.05
CA ASP A 82 6.27 -9.38 0.99
C ASP A 82 4.79 -9.62 0.66
N CYS A 83 4.44 -9.56 -0.63
CA CYS A 83 3.08 -9.84 -1.11
C CYS A 83 2.69 -11.31 -0.86
N VAL A 84 3.62 -12.24 -1.08
CA VAL A 84 3.43 -13.66 -0.74
C VAL A 84 3.29 -13.84 0.77
N SER A 85 4.13 -13.15 1.55
CA SER A 85 4.06 -13.19 3.02
C SER A 85 2.73 -12.64 3.54
N LEU A 86 2.20 -11.57 2.94
CA LEU A 86 0.86 -11.05 3.21
C LEU A 86 -0.19 -12.11 2.90
N SER A 87 -0.16 -12.67 1.69
CA SER A 87 -1.08 -13.72 1.23
C SER A 87 -1.13 -14.93 2.18
N ASN A 88 -0.03 -15.27 2.85
CA ASN A 88 -0.01 -16.39 3.80
C ASN A 88 -0.57 -16.03 5.18
N LYS A 89 -0.54 -14.74 5.55
CA LYS A 89 -0.96 -14.24 6.87
C LYS A 89 -2.41 -13.80 6.92
N VAL A 90 -2.95 -13.33 5.80
CA VAL A 90 -4.35 -12.89 5.70
C VAL A 90 -5.14 -13.85 4.82
N PRO A 91 -6.43 -14.09 5.09
CA PRO A 91 -7.25 -15.02 4.31
C PRO A 91 -7.43 -14.57 2.85
#